data_AF-A0A971UQX2-F1
#
_entry.id   AF-A0A971UQX2-F1
#
_cell.length_a   1.000
_cell.length_b   1.000
_cell.length_c   1.000
_cell.angle_alpha   90.00
_cell.angle_beta   90.00
_cell.angle_gamma   90.00
#
_symmetry.space_group_name_H-M   'P 1'
#
loop_
_entity.id
_entity.type
_entity.pdbx_description
1 polymer ?
#
loop_
_entity_poly.entity_id
_entity_poly.type
_entity_poly.pdbx_seq_one_letter_code
_entity_poly.pdbx_strand_id
1 'polypeptide(L)'
;MTRRTHTAFTLAELLLVVAILAALGTIAFTLFGNAERDAQQKVSIANQAATMRALQNFVLLNKGALNSLDSLLDYQTANGAAGSFLTDASMLYDMTAPGVYRGMKGYNALGDDALTDDQKTQNHGLHPAGLGIGTTSTNASVGIYYLNASDVEALKELGLTTVYDHNPLLIHANRGPYAGAGVTSGPGFRVEDTPVFPRTLAAGQPVLTVNPETGNGKTLYDYFGVSLNTTTSSDDNGTPDDTSDDIETSATTPSGERLLLFGLGNNCSIVGARKGGMSQPPQDDAVGKNYYHHYIVAVRMHSSTGILYAEIAGVLSPKMETARQARHQSDWRS
;
A
#
# COMPACT_ATOMS: atom_id res chain seq x y z
N MET A 1 -32.12 46.44 -49.15
CA MET A 1 -30.98 46.76 -48.27
C MET A 1 -31.48 46.70 -46.83
N THR A 2 -31.34 45.53 -46.20
CA THR A 2 -31.85 45.18 -44.87
C THR A 2 -30.90 45.74 -43.81
N ARG A 3 -31.34 46.69 -42.98
CA ARG A 3 -30.60 47.12 -41.80
C ARG A 3 -30.79 46.09 -40.68
N ARG A 4 -29.79 45.25 -40.45
CA ARG A 4 -29.68 44.46 -39.21
C ARG A 4 -29.38 45.42 -38.06
N THR A 5 -30.34 45.61 -37.16
CA THR A 5 -30.11 46.22 -35.85
C THR A 5 -29.28 45.25 -35.00
N HIS A 6 -28.01 45.57 -34.77
CA HIS A 6 -27.22 44.91 -33.73
C HIS A 6 -27.76 45.38 -32.38
N THR A 7 -28.51 44.54 -31.69
CA THR A 7 -28.82 44.70 -30.27
C THR A 7 -27.50 44.60 -29.49
N ALA A 8 -27.13 45.68 -28.80
CA ALA A 8 -25.94 45.70 -27.97
C ALA A 8 -26.17 44.81 -26.73
N PHE A 9 -25.22 43.90 -26.47
CA PHE A 9 -25.28 42.93 -25.38
C PHE A 9 -25.25 43.66 -24.04
N THR A 10 -26.22 43.39 -23.16
CA THR A 10 -26.27 44.05 -21.85
C THR A 10 -25.31 43.37 -20.86
N LEU A 11 -24.76 44.14 -19.92
CA LEU A 11 -23.91 43.59 -18.84
C LEU A 11 -24.65 42.51 -18.04
N ALA A 12 -25.97 42.69 -17.85
CA ALA A 12 -26.82 41.72 -17.16
C ALA A 12 -26.94 40.39 -17.91
N GLU A 13 -27.09 40.41 -19.25
CA GLU A 13 -27.07 39.18 -20.07
C GLU A 13 -25.71 38.48 -20.00
N LEU A 14 -24.61 39.23 -20.01
CA LEU A 14 -23.28 38.63 -19.88
C LEU A 14 -23.07 37.96 -18.52
N LEU A 15 -23.49 38.62 -17.43
CA LEU A 15 -23.43 38.06 -16.08
C LEU A 15 -24.28 36.79 -15.95
N LEU A 16 -25.47 36.77 -16.54
CA LEU A 16 -26.34 35.59 -16.55
C LEU A 16 -25.68 34.42 -17.28
N VAL A 17 -25.09 34.66 -18.45
CA VAL A 17 -24.41 33.61 -19.23
C VAL A 17 -23.20 33.05 -18.48
N VAL A 18 -22.37 33.91 -17.89
CA VAL A 18 -21.21 33.47 -17.09
C VAL A 18 -21.66 32.67 -15.87
N ALA A 19 -22.74 33.07 -15.18
CA ALA A 19 -23.29 32.33 -14.06
C ALA A 19 -23.80 30.94 -14.46
N ILE A 20 -24.52 30.83 -15.59
CA ILE A 20 -25.00 29.54 -16.11
C ILE A 20 -23.82 28.66 -16.53
N LEU A 21 -22.81 29.21 -17.21
CA LEU A 21 -21.61 28.48 -17.60
C LEU A 21 -20.81 27.99 -16.39
N ALA A 22 -20.70 28.80 -15.33
CA ALA A 22 -20.05 28.40 -14.08
C ALA A 22 -20.81 27.24 -13.40
N ALA A 23 -22.15 27.31 -13.33
CA ALA A 23 -22.97 26.25 -12.75
C ALA A 23 -22.94 24.95 -13.57
N LEU A 24 -22.96 25.03 -14.90
CA LEU A 24 -22.79 23.86 -15.76
C LEU A 24 -21.38 23.28 -15.65
N GLY A 25 -20.37 24.15 -15.54
CA GLY A 25 -18.98 23.76 -15.33
C GLY A 25 -18.81 22.94 -14.05
N THR A 26 -19.32 23.40 -12.91
CA THR A 26 -19.18 22.68 -11.63
C THR A 26 -19.83 21.29 -11.66
N ILE A 27 -21.01 21.15 -12.28
CA ILE A 27 -21.69 19.86 -12.43
C ILE A 27 -20.90 18.94 -13.38
N ALA A 28 -20.42 19.47 -14.51
CA ALA A 28 -19.62 18.68 -15.44
C ALA A 28 -18.31 18.20 -14.81
N PHE A 29 -17.60 19.08 -14.08
CA PHE A 29 -16.34 18.72 -13.41
C PHE A 29 -16.51 17.62 -12.37
N THR A 30 -17.60 17.66 -11.58
CA THR A 30 -17.86 16.60 -10.59
C THR A 30 -18.18 15.25 -11.26
N LEU A 31 -18.95 15.26 -12.34
CA LEU A 31 -19.25 14.04 -13.10
C LEU A 31 -18.01 13.45 -13.78
N PHE A 32 -17.20 14.27 -14.45
CA PHE A 32 -15.97 13.83 -15.09
C PHE A 32 -14.97 13.31 -14.06
N GLY A 33 -14.81 13.98 -12.92
CA GLY A 33 -13.92 13.52 -11.85
C GLY A 33 -14.33 12.17 -11.27
N ASN A 34 -15.63 11.91 -11.13
CA ASN A 34 -16.13 10.61 -10.67
C ASN A 34 -15.90 9.52 -11.74
N ALA A 35 -16.18 9.82 -13.01
CA ALA A 35 -15.96 8.87 -14.11
C ALA A 35 -14.49 8.49 -14.28
N GLU A 36 -13.58 9.45 -14.11
CA GLU A 36 -12.13 9.22 -14.15
C GLU A 36 -11.68 8.30 -13.01
N ARG A 37 -12.14 8.56 -11.78
CA ARG A 37 -11.85 7.69 -10.61
C ARG A 37 -12.35 6.27 -10.82
N ASP A 38 -13.57 6.12 -11.33
CA ASP A 38 -14.17 4.81 -11.65
C ASP A 38 -13.35 4.06 -12.71
N ALA A 39 -12.89 4.76 -13.75
CA ALA A 39 -12.05 4.19 -14.79
C ALA A 39 -10.69 3.75 -14.24
N GLN A 40 -10.04 4.60 -13.43
CA GLN A 40 -8.76 4.28 -12.77
C GLN A 40 -8.88 3.06 -11.86
N GLN A 41 -9.95 2.95 -11.06
CA GLN A 41 -10.19 1.78 -10.22
C GLN A 41 -10.34 0.49 -11.05
N LYS A 42 -11.11 0.52 -12.14
CA LYS A 42 -11.29 -0.65 -13.03
C LYS A 42 -9.98 -1.09 -13.68
N VAL A 43 -9.17 -0.14 -14.12
CA VAL A 43 -7.83 -0.43 -14.66
C VAL A 43 -6.95 -1.05 -13.57
N SER A 44 -6.96 -0.50 -12.35
CA SER A 44 -6.17 -1.04 -11.25
C SER A 44 -6.56 -2.49 -10.90
N ILE A 45 -7.86 -2.81 -10.87
CA ILE A 45 -8.34 -4.19 -10.63
C ILE A 45 -7.88 -5.13 -11.75
N ALA A 46 -7.98 -4.70 -13.01
CA ALA A 46 -7.53 -5.51 -14.15
C ALA A 46 -6.02 -5.78 -14.09
N ASN A 47 -5.23 -4.77 -13.71
CA ASN A 47 -3.79 -4.89 -13.52
C ASN A 47 -3.43 -5.80 -12.34
N GLN A 48 -4.17 -5.76 -11.23
CA GLN A 48 -3.98 -6.68 -10.11
C GLN A 48 -4.21 -8.13 -10.53
N ALA A 49 -5.28 -8.40 -11.28
CA ALA A 49 -5.56 -9.74 -11.79
C ALA A 49 -4.50 -10.23 -12.79
N ALA A 50 -4.02 -9.35 -13.67
CA ALA A 50 -2.92 -9.67 -14.59
C ALA A 50 -1.62 -9.97 -13.84
N THR A 51 -1.29 -9.14 -12.84
CA THR A 51 -0.11 -9.28 -11.98
C THR A 51 -0.16 -10.57 -11.16
N MET A 52 -1.32 -10.90 -10.59
CA MET A 52 -1.52 -12.14 -9.84
C MET A 52 -1.27 -13.37 -10.73
N ARG A 53 -1.81 -13.38 -11.96
CA ARG A 53 -1.56 -14.47 -12.92
C ARG A 53 -0.08 -14.56 -13.30
N ALA A 54 0.60 -13.43 -13.48
CA ALA A 54 2.04 -13.40 -13.76
C ALA A 54 2.84 -13.99 -12.60
N LEU A 55 2.53 -13.61 -11.36
CA LEU A 55 3.15 -14.16 -10.15
C LEU A 55 2.93 -15.66 -10.00
N GLN A 56 1.70 -16.13 -10.16
CA GLN A 56 1.38 -17.56 -10.10
C GLN A 56 2.14 -18.35 -11.17
N ASN A 57 2.17 -17.86 -12.41
CA ASN A 57 2.92 -18.49 -13.49
C ASN A 57 4.43 -18.48 -13.20
N PHE A 58 4.97 -17.39 -12.66
CA PHE A 58 6.38 -17.29 -12.32
C PHE A 58 6.76 -18.30 -11.24
N VAL A 59 6.00 -18.38 -10.14
CA VAL A 59 6.25 -19.33 -9.04
C VAL A 59 6.13 -20.77 -9.53
N LEU A 60 5.14 -21.07 -10.39
CA LEU A 60 4.96 -22.40 -10.96
C LEU A 60 6.14 -22.81 -11.87
N LEU A 61 6.60 -21.91 -12.74
CA LEU A 61 7.65 -22.18 -13.73
C LEU A 61 9.07 -22.12 -13.15
N ASN A 62 9.27 -21.32 -12.10
CA ASN A 62 10.57 -21.04 -11.49
C ASN A 62 10.57 -21.40 -10.00
N LYS A 63 9.94 -22.53 -9.62
CA LYS A 63 9.78 -23.04 -8.26
C LYS A 63 10.85 -22.56 -7.28
N GLY A 64 10.44 -21.77 -6.27
CA GLY A 64 11.34 -21.27 -5.23
C GLY A 64 12.27 -20.13 -5.67
N ALA A 65 11.98 -19.43 -6.76
CA ALA A 65 12.78 -18.29 -7.24
C ALA A 65 12.16 -16.91 -6.98
N LEU A 66 11.00 -16.83 -6.29
CA LEU A 66 10.39 -15.55 -5.95
C LEU A 66 11.16 -14.88 -4.83
N ASN A 67 12.10 -14.03 -5.20
CA ASN A 67 13.00 -13.33 -4.29
C ASN A 67 13.04 -11.82 -4.58
N SER A 68 13.72 -11.06 -3.71
CA SER A 68 14.06 -9.66 -3.94
C SER A 68 12.86 -8.71 -4.03
N LEU A 69 11.77 -9.03 -3.34
CA LEU A 69 10.63 -8.10 -3.21
C LEU A 69 11.01 -6.91 -2.32
N ASP A 70 10.31 -5.78 -2.47
CA ASP A 70 10.51 -4.63 -1.58
C ASP A 70 9.85 -4.92 -0.22
N SER A 71 10.54 -4.59 0.87
CA SER A 71 10.03 -4.84 2.22
C SER A 71 8.91 -3.89 2.64
N LEU A 72 8.76 -2.78 1.91
CA LEU A 72 7.87 -1.67 2.26
C LEU A 72 8.15 -1.08 3.65
N LEU A 73 9.39 -1.24 4.13
CA LEU A 73 9.92 -0.67 5.35
C LEU A 73 11.12 0.23 5.05
N ASP A 74 11.34 1.20 5.93
CA ASP A 74 12.55 2.02 5.91
C ASP A 74 13.78 1.17 6.27
N TYR A 75 14.90 1.49 5.62
CA TYR A 75 16.21 0.99 6.00
C TYR A 75 16.50 1.34 7.46
N GLN A 76 17.11 0.39 8.19
CA GLN A 76 17.37 0.46 9.64
C GLN A 76 16.13 0.40 10.54
N THR A 77 14.97 -0.03 10.03
CA THR A 77 13.88 -0.49 10.93
C THR A 77 14.45 -1.53 11.90
N ALA A 78 14.29 -1.27 13.19
CA ALA A 78 14.93 -2.08 14.23
C ALA A 78 14.42 -3.52 14.24
N ASN A 79 15.26 -4.45 14.67
CA ASN A 79 14.83 -5.82 14.94
C ASN A 79 14.00 -5.86 16.23
N GLY A 80 13.12 -6.85 16.32
CA GLY A 80 12.24 -7.04 17.47
C GLY A 80 12.22 -8.47 17.96
N ALA A 81 11.29 -8.75 18.88
CA ALA A 81 11.08 -10.10 19.39
C ALA A 81 10.45 -10.98 18.31
N ALA A 82 11.10 -12.07 17.95
CA ALA A 82 10.58 -13.01 16.96
C ALA A 82 9.16 -13.50 17.34
N GLY A 83 8.22 -13.42 16.41
CA GLY A 83 6.83 -13.80 16.65
C GLY A 83 5.91 -12.68 17.12
N SER A 84 6.43 -11.48 17.41
CA SER A 84 5.62 -10.38 17.93
C SER A 84 5.10 -9.45 16.84
N PHE A 85 3.93 -8.86 17.09
CA PHE A 85 3.39 -7.75 16.32
C PHE A 85 3.75 -6.44 16.98
N LEU A 86 4.00 -5.42 16.15
CA LEU A 86 4.08 -4.04 16.56
C LEU A 86 3.00 -3.27 15.83
N THR A 87 2.01 -2.83 16.59
CA THR A 87 0.89 -2.00 16.14
C THR A 87 1.02 -0.56 16.66
N ASP A 88 2.17 -0.23 17.27
CA ASP A 88 2.43 1.10 17.80
C ASP A 88 2.33 2.16 16.69
N ALA A 89 1.40 3.09 16.92
CA ALA A 89 1.18 4.28 16.15
C ALA A 89 2.50 4.99 15.83
N SER A 90 3.43 5.08 16.77
CA SER A 90 4.68 5.83 16.58
C SER A 90 5.51 5.28 15.41
N MET A 91 5.61 3.98 15.20
CA MET A 91 6.36 3.43 14.05
C MET A 91 5.59 3.51 12.72
N LEU A 92 4.28 3.77 12.80
CA LEU A 92 3.39 4.05 11.68
C LEU A 92 3.28 5.55 11.36
N TYR A 93 3.57 6.46 12.31
CA TYR A 93 3.35 7.91 12.21
C TYR A 93 4.60 8.79 12.43
N ASP A 94 5.61 8.34 13.18
CA ASP A 94 6.85 9.10 13.42
C ASP A 94 7.77 9.06 12.20
N MET A 95 8.16 10.25 11.73
CA MET A 95 9.11 10.41 10.62
C MET A 95 10.57 10.30 11.06
N THR A 96 10.84 10.51 12.35
CA THR A 96 12.20 10.57 12.90
C THR A 96 12.77 9.18 13.15
N ALA A 97 11.90 8.18 13.33
CA ALA A 97 12.28 6.77 13.47
C ALA A 97 12.12 6.00 12.14
N PRO A 98 13.01 5.03 11.84
CA PRO A 98 12.77 4.03 10.80
C PRO A 98 11.55 3.15 11.14
N GLY A 99 10.67 2.91 10.16
CA GLY A 99 9.45 2.13 10.33
C GLY A 99 8.81 1.76 8.98
N VAL A 100 7.50 1.95 8.82
CA VAL A 100 6.82 1.73 7.53
C VAL A 100 7.34 2.72 6.49
N TYR A 101 7.58 2.22 5.26
CA TYR A 101 8.12 3.03 4.19
C TYR A 101 7.24 4.22 3.88
N ARG A 102 7.79 5.42 4.10
CA ARG A 102 7.06 6.68 3.97
C ARG A 102 7.70 7.70 3.02
N GLY A 103 8.51 7.21 2.08
CA GLY A 103 9.03 8.03 1.00
C GLY A 103 10.05 9.06 1.49
N MET A 104 10.50 9.95 0.63
CA MET A 104 11.66 10.82 0.91
C MET A 104 11.39 11.75 2.11
N LYS A 105 12.12 11.54 3.22
CA LYS A 105 11.95 12.34 4.43
C LYS A 105 12.50 13.75 4.20
N GLY A 106 11.67 14.78 4.43
CA GLY A 106 12.05 16.19 4.25
C GLY A 106 11.53 16.87 2.98
N TYR A 107 10.81 16.15 2.12
CA TYR A 107 10.10 16.69 0.94
C TYR A 107 8.60 16.35 1.06
N ASN A 108 7.70 17.15 0.48
CA ASN A 108 6.27 16.83 0.51
C ASN A 108 5.87 15.91 -0.65
N ALA A 109 4.70 15.28 -0.51
CA ALA A 109 4.05 14.52 -1.58
C ALA A 109 3.49 15.40 -2.71
N LEU A 110 3.90 16.67 -2.84
CA LEU A 110 3.42 17.62 -3.85
C LEU A 110 4.56 18.26 -4.69
N GLY A 111 5.82 18.20 -4.25
CA GLY A 111 6.99 18.81 -4.88
C GLY A 111 7.17 20.31 -4.64
N ASP A 112 6.68 20.86 -3.51
CA ASP A 112 6.80 22.28 -3.16
C ASP A 112 7.90 22.52 -2.10
N ASP A 113 8.79 23.48 -2.37
CA ASP A 113 10.00 23.79 -1.58
C ASP A 113 9.75 24.61 -0.29
N ALA A 114 8.52 25.06 -0.04
CA ALA A 114 8.17 25.86 1.14
C ALA A 114 7.22 25.08 2.05
N LEU A 115 7.74 24.50 3.14
CA LEU A 115 6.93 23.70 4.07
C LEU A 115 6.87 24.27 5.48
N THR A 116 5.65 24.27 6.04
CA THR A 116 5.41 24.21 7.48
C THR A 116 5.63 22.77 7.97
N ASP A 117 5.94 22.58 9.25
CA ASP A 117 6.28 21.25 9.78
C ASP A 117 5.12 20.23 9.67
N ASP A 118 3.87 20.69 9.70
CA ASP A 118 2.66 19.87 9.51
C ASP A 118 2.51 19.25 8.10
N GLN A 119 3.18 19.80 7.09
CA GLN A 119 3.11 19.27 5.72
C GLN A 119 4.24 18.27 5.45
N LYS A 120 5.34 18.35 6.22
CA LYS A 120 6.38 17.31 6.23
C LYS A 120 5.83 16.02 6.84
N THR A 121 5.02 16.12 7.90
CA THR A 121 4.37 14.97 8.57
C THR A 121 3.35 14.21 7.70
N GLN A 122 2.99 14.77 6.54
CA GLN A 122 2.08 14.17 5.55
C GLN A 122 2.79 13.57 4.33
N ASN A 123 4.12 13.41 4.33
CA ASN A 123 4.75 12.62 3.27
C ASN A 123 4.55 11.12 3.57
N HIS A 124 3.64 10.50 2.83
CA HIS A 124 3.38 9.07 2.96
C HIS A 124 3.89 8.39 1.70
N GLY A 125 5.02 7.71 1.79
CA GLY A 125 5.54 6.87 0.70
C GLY A 125 4.53 5.82 0.28
N LEU A 126 3.81 5.19 1.21
CA LEU A 126 2.61 4.40 0.90
C LEU A 126 1.36 5.28 0.98
N HIS A 127 0.35 5.04 0.15
CA HIS A 127 -0.83 5.91 0.12
C HIS A 127 -1.63 5.84 1.44
N PRO A 128 -2.07 6.98 2.03
CA PRO A 128 -2.73 7.01 3.35
C PRO A 128 -3.99 6.14 3.41
N ALA A 129 -4.80 6.18 2.35
CA ALA A 129 -6.00 5.34 2.24
C ALA A 129 -5.68 3.83 2.24
N GLY A 130 -4.52 3.43 1.69
CA GLY A 130 -4.11 2.03 1.68
C GLY A 130 -3.54 1.56 3.01
N LEU A 131 -2.87 2.44 3.72
CA LEU A 131 -2.37 2.15 5.05
C LEU A 131 -3.48 2.19 6.13
N GLY A 132 -4.65 2.78 5.83
CA GLY A 132 -5.63 3.17 6.86
C GLY A 132 -5.06 4.15 7.90
N ILE A 133 -3.96 4.82 7.56
CA ILE A 133 -3.20 5.73 8.42
C ILE A 133 -3.90 7.08 8.37
N GLY A 134 -4.94 7.22 9.19
CA GLY A 134 -5.48 8.52 9.62
C GLY A 134 -4.65 9.08 10.78
N THR A 135 -5.06 10.19 11.39
CA THR A 135 -4.36 10.78 12.55
C THR A 135 -4.48 9.94 13.84
N THR A 136 -5.16 8.79 13.81
CA THR A 136 -5.41 7.92 14.96
C THR A 136 -5.04 6.46 14.66
N SER A 137 -4.42 5.79 15.62
CA SER A 137 -3.93 4.40 15.54
C SER A 137 -5.02 3.34 15.32
N THR A 138 -6.28 3.67 15.61
CA THR A 138 -7.40 2.72 15.66
C THR A 138 -7.85 2.18 14.30
N ASN A 139 -7.43 2.79 13.19
CA ASN A 139 -7.87 2.43 11.83
C ASN A 139 -6.74 1.92 10.91
N ALA A 140 -5.51 1.76 11.43
CA ALA A 140 -4.37 1.34 10.62
C ALA A 140 -4.59 -0.07 10.04
N SER A 141 -4.61 -0.19 8.71
CA SER A 141 -4.79 -1.46 8.00
C SER A 141 -3.55 -2.35 8.06
N VAL A 142 -2.39 -1.75 8.34
CA VAL A 142 -1.09 -2.42 8.35
C VAL A 142 -0.39 -2.26 9.71
N GLY A 143 0.57 -3.15 9.96
CA GLY A 143 1.46 -3.12 11.13
C GLY A 143 2.83 -3.69 10.76
N ILE A 144 3.71 -3.80 11.75
CA ILE A 144 5.00 -4.49 11.59
C ILE A 144 4.91 -5.83 12.30
N TYR A 145 5.35 -6.89 11.64
CA TYR A 145 5.48 -8.22 12.22
C TYR A 145 6.95 -8.63 12.22
N TYR A 146 7.41 -9.18 13.35
CA TYR A 146 8.76 -9.71 13.49
C TYR A 146 8.76 -11.20 13.22
N LEU A 147 9.39 -11.62 12.12
CA LEU A 147 9.40 -13.01 11.68
C LEU A 147 9.92 -13.95 12.77
N ASN A 148 9.32 -15.13 12.92
CA ASN A 148 9.90 -16.23 13.69
C ASN A 148 10.66 -17.20 12.77
N ALA A 149 11.33 -18.19 13.34
CA ALA A 149 12.13 -19.13 12.56
C ALA A 149 11.28 -19.95 11.56
N SER A 150 10.08 -20.39 11.96
CA SER A 150 9.18 -21.13 11.07
C SER A 150 8.66 -20.27 9.92
N ASP A 151 8.42 -18.98 10.14
CA ASP A 151 7.97 -18.06 9.08
C ASP A 151 9.08 -17.90 8.03
N VAL A 152 10.33 -17.79 8.46
CA VAL A 152 11.50 -17.69 7.57
C VAL A 152 11.65 -18.95 6.73
N GLU A 153 11.50 -20.14 7.30
CA GLU A 153 11.56 -21.39 6.53
C GLU A 153 10.41 -21.50 5.52
N ALA A 154 9.18 -21.16 5.92
CA ALA A 154 8.04 -21.14 5.00
C ALA A 154 8.23 -20.14 3.85
N LEU A 155 8.78 -18.95 4.11
CA LEU A 155 9.10 -17.97 3.07
C LEU A 155 10.21 -18.44 2.13
N LYS A 156 11.21 -19.18 2.65
CA LYS A 156 12.26 -19.80 1.81
C LYS A 156 11.69 -20.84 0.86
N GLU A 157 10.66 -21.59 1.24
CA GLU A 157 9.99 -22.55 0.35
C GLU A 157 9.32 -21.84 -0.84
N LEU A 158 8.78 -20.64 -0.62
CA LEU A 158 8.26 -19.77 -1.69
C LEU A 158 9.39 -19.18 -2.56
N GLY A 159 10.63 -19.18 -2.06
CA GLY A 159 11.81 -18.60 -2.69
C GLY A 159 12.24 -17.25 -2.13
N LEU A 160 11.51 -16.73 -1.15
CA LEU A 160 11.71 -15.40 -0.60
C LEU A 160 12.75 -15.46 0.51
N THR A 161 14.01 -15.20 0.15
CA THR A 161 15.13 -15.19 1.11
C THR A 161 15.62 -13.79 1.44
N THR A 162 15.39 -12.86 0.53
CA THR A 162 15.98 -11.52 0.53
C THR A 162 14.91 -10.52 0.11
N VAL A 163 14.81 -9.43 0.86
CA VAL A 163 13.96 -8.28 0.55
C VAL A 163 14.81 -7.03 0.38
N TYR A 164 14.26 -6.01 -0.25
CA TYR A 164 14.91 -4.72 -0.45
C TYR A 164 14.26 -3.67 0.44
N ASP A 165 15.03 -3.11 1.37
CA ASP A 165 14.56 -2.00 2.21
C ASP A 165 14.85 -0.68 1.51
N HIS A 166 13.87 0.22 1.49
CA HIS A 166 14.05 1.54 0.93
C HIS A 166 14.75 2.44 1.94
N ASN A 167 15.77 3.17 1.51
CA ASN A 167 16.36 4.20 2.34
C ASN A 167 15.88 5.58 1.86
N PRO A 168 14.90 6.18 2.55
CA PRO A 168 14.40 7.49 2.16
C PRO A 168 15.36 8.65 2.50
N LEU A 169 16.40 8.38 3.30
CA LEU A 169 17.38 9.38 3.75
C LEU A 169 18.61 9.44 2.83
N LEU A 170 18.92 8.36 2.13
CA LEU A 170 20.04 8.31 1.20
C LEU A 170 19.58 8.61 -0.22
N ILE A 171 20.37 9.42 -0.90
CA ILE A 171 20.11 9.91 -2.25
C ILE A 171 21.05 9.14 -3.17
N HIS A 172 20.51 8.19 -3.94
CA HIS A 172 21.21 7.31 -4.90
C HIS A 172 22.31 6.40 -4.31
N ALA A 173 22.02 5.10 -4.20
CA ALA A 173 23.01 4.05 -3.93
C ALA A 173 23.10 3.00 -5.06
N ASN A 174 22.08 2.87 -5.93
CA ASN A 174 22.01 1.74 -6.87
C ASN A 174 22.12 2.08 -8.37
N ARG A 175 22.52 3.31 -8.75
CA ARG A 175 22.84 3.62 -10.16
C ARG A 175 24.11 4.47 -10.30
N GLY A 176 25.26 3.81 -10.45
CA GLY A 176 26.45 4.40 -11.07
C GLY A 176 27.34 5.30 -10.18
N PRO A 177 28.37 5.95 -10.77
CA PRO A 177 29.49 6.59 -10.07
C PRO A 177 29.16 7.91 -9.35
N TYR A 178 27.88 8.25 -9.20
CA TYR A 178 27.41 9.50 -8.60
C TYR A 178 26.87 9.28 -7.18
N ALA A 179 27.60 8.51 -6.37
CA ALA A 179 27.37 8.45 -4.94
C ALA A 179 27.68 9.83 -4.32
N GLY A 180 26.68 10.48 -3.72
CA GLY A 180 26.88 11.63 -2.83
C GLY A 180 26.54 13.03 -3.37
N ALA A 181 25.92 13.17 -4.55
CA ALA A 181 25.32 14.45 -4.95
C ALA A 181 23.85 14.50 -4.51
N GLY A 182 23.49 15.48 -3.68
CA GLY A 182 22.09 15.75 -3.32
C GLY A 182 21.30 16.10 -4.57
N VAL A 183 20.25 15.34 -4.85
CA VAL A 183 19.29 15.62 -5.90
C VAL A 183 18.15 16.37 -5.23
N THR A 184 18.02 17.65 -5.56
CA THR A 184 16.76 18.39 -5.48
C THR A 184 15.74 17.64 -6.32
N SER A 185 14.52 17.41 -5.81
CA SER A 185 13.41 16.74 -6.49
C SER A 185 13.23 17.30 -7.91
N GLY A 186 13.88 16.68 -8.88
CA GLY A 186 13.83 17.08 -10.27
C GLY A 186 12.54 16.60 -10.92
N PRO A 187 12.14 17.20 -12.04
CA PRO A 187 11.06 16.67 -12.86
C PRO A 187 11.30 15.18 -13.16
N GLY A 188 10.40 14.31 -12.69
CA GLY A 188 10.48 12.87 -12.91
C GLY A 188 11.06 12.02 -11.77
N PHE A 189 11.40 12.61 -10.61
CA PHE A 189 11.71 11.82 -9.41
C PHE A 189 10.50 10.97 -8.99
N ARG A 190 10.76 9.71 -8.63
CA ARG A 190 9.77 8.77 -8.12
C ARG A 190 10.26 8.11 -6.85
N VAL A 191 9.34 7.85 -5.93
CA VAL A 191 9.65 7.34 -4.60
C VAL A 191 10.17 5.90 -4.65
N GLU A 192 9.72 5.09 -5.61
CA GLU A 192 10.27 3.76 -5.88
C GLU A 192 11.72 3.75 -6.42
N ASP A 193 12.26 4.90 -6.86
CA ASP A 193 13.64 5.03 -7.35
C ASP A 193 14.64 5.38 -6.23
N THR A 194 14.17 5.44 -4.98
CA THR A 194 15.05 5.58 -3.81
C THR A 194 16.03 4.41 -3.74
N PRO A 195 17.25 4.62 -3.20
CA PRO A 195 18.17 3.53 -2.98
C PRO A 195 17.56 2.45 -2.10
N VAL A 196 17.73 1.22 -2.55
CA VAL A 196 17.30 0.05 -1.82
C VAL A 196 18.49 -0.78 -1.36
N PHE A 197 18.37 -1.39 -0.19
CA PHE A 197 19.42 -2.20 0.41
C PHE A 197 18.91 -3.63 0.59
N PRO A 198 19.63 -4.64 0.07
CA PRO A 198 19.22 -6.02 0.22
C PRO A 198 19.38 -6.45 1.69
N ARG A 199 18.36 -7.11 2.21
CA ARG A 199 18.32 -7.69 3.55
C ARG A 199 17.84 -9.12 3.49
N THR A 200 18.65 -10.03 4.02
CA THR A 200 18.26 -11.44 4.15
C THR A 200 17.23 -11.58 5.27
N LEU A 201 16.14 -12.30 4.98
CA LEU A 201 15.10 -12.59 5.97
C LEU A 201 15.64 -13.55 7.04
N ALA A 202 15.42 -13.20 8.30
CA ALA A 202 15.84 -13.96 9.47
C ALA A 202 14.84 -13.77 10.61
N ALA A 203 14.89 -14.61 11.64
CA ALA A 203 14.03 -14.44 12.80
C ALA A 203 14.33 -13.12 13.53
N GLY A 204 13.30 -12.45 14.04
CA GLY A 204 13.35 -11.12 14.65
C GLY A 204 13.41 -9.96 13.66
N GLN A 205 13.44 -10.25 12.35
CA GLN A 205 13.45 -9.22 11.31
C GLN A 205 12.05 -8.67 11.06
N PRO A 206 11.92 -7.34 10.87
CA PRO A 206 10.63 -6.73 10.58
C PRO A 206 10.22 -6.97 9.12
N VAL A 207 8.93 -7.21 8.94
CA VAL A 207 8.20 -7.21 7.66
C VAL A 207 6.88 -6.47 7.84
N LEU A 208 6.41 -5.84 6.76
CA LEU A 208 5.07 -5.24 6.77
C LEU A 208 4.01 -6.35 6.79
N THR A 209 2.95 -6.15 7.58
CA THR A 209 1.85 -7.11 7.73
C THR A 209 0.51 -6.39 7.73
N VAL A 210 -0.59 -7.10 7.46
CA VAL A 210 -1.94 -6.61 7.74
C VAL A 210 -2.18 -6.68 9.24
N ASN A 211 -2.69 -5.60 9.84
CA ASN A 211 -2.96 -5.53 11.27
C ASN A 211 -4.28 -6.29 11.60
N PRO A 212 -4.26 -7.42 12.33
CA PRO A 212 -5.48 -8.16 12.61
C PRO A 212 -6.38 -7.48 13.67
N GLU A 213 -5.87 -6.49 14.40
CA GLU A 213 -6.55 -5.88 15.55
C GLU A 213 -7.53 -4.78 15.12
N THR A 214 -7.31 -4.13 13.97
CA THR A 214 -8.10 -2.97 13.51
C THR A 214 -9.25 -3.37 12.59
N GLY A 215 -10.32 -2.57 12.55
CA GLY A 215 -11.48 -2.83 11.68
C GLY A 215 -11.12 -2.94 10.19
N ASN A 216 -10.23 -2.07 9.71
CA ASN A 216 -9.76 -2.10 8.32
C ASN A 216 -8.88 -3.32 8.03
N GLY A 217 -8.00 -3.69 8.95
CA GLY A 217 -7.15 -4.86 8.76
C GLY A 217 -7.95 -6.17 8.83
N LYS A 218 -8.94 -6.28 9.74
CA LYS A 218 -9.91 -7.39 9.75
C LYS A 218 -10.60 -7.56 8.39
N THR A 219 -11.05 -6.45 7.83
CA THR A 219 -11.69 -6.41 6.52
C THR A 219 -10.74 -6.90 5.41
N LEU A 220 -9.44 -6.57 5.47
CA LEU A 220 -8.45 -7.09 4.54
C LEU A 220 -8.24 -8.60 4.69
N TYR A 221 -8.15 -9.12 5.92
CA TYR A 221 -8.07 -10.56 6.15
C TYR A 221 -9.27 -11.30 5.54
N ASP A 222 -10.48 -10.78 5.76
CA ASP A 222 -11.70 -11.30 5.15
C ASP A 222 -11.63 -11.25 3.62
N TYR A 223 -11.10 -10.18 3.04
CA TYR A 223 -10.90 -10.08 1.58
C TYR A 223 -9.88 -11.09 1.04
N PHE A 224 -8.94 -11.59 1.83
CA PHE A 224 -8.05 -12.68 1.44
C PHE A 224 -8.58 -14.07 1.85
N GLY A 225 -9.83 -14.15 2.31
CA GLY A 225 -10.46 -15.41 2.70
C GLY A 225 -9.90 -16.00 3.99
N VAL A 226 -9.25 -15.19 4.81
CA VAL A 226 -8.77 -15.57 6.14
C VAL A 226 -9.78 -15.07 7.16
N SER A 227 -10.55 -16.00 7.74
CA SER A 227 -11.49 -15.65 8.79
C SER A 227 -10.74 -15.43 10.09
N LEU A 228 -10.74 -14.20 10.59
CA LEU A 228 -10.17 -13.96 11.91
C LEU A 228 -11.12 -14.48 13.00
N ASN A 229 -10.61 -15.24 13.97
CA ASN A 229 -11.41 -15.66 15.11
C ASN A 229 -11.53 -14.47 16.08
N THR A 230 -12.57 -13.66 15.92
CA THR A 230 -12.83 -12.51 16.78
C THR A 230 -13.53 -12.97 18.05
N THR A 231 -12.84 -12.99 19.18
CA THR A 231 -13.48 -13.06 20.49
C THR A 231 -14.01 -11.68 20.85
N THR A 232 -15.32 -11.49 20.82
CA THR A 232 -15.98 -10.35 21.47
C THR A 232 -15.97 -10.58 22.97
N SER A 233 -15.12 -9.87 23.72
CA SER A 233 -15.33 -9.72 25.16
C SER A 233 -16.42 -8.68 25.37
N SER A 234 -17.62 -9.13 25.71
CA SER A 234 -18.59 -8.26 26.36
C SER A 234 -18.12 -8.05 27.80
N ASP A 235 -17.72 -6.83 28.16
CA ASP A 235 -17.63 -6.40 29.55
C ASP A 235 -19.06 -6.34 30.11
N ASP A 236 -19.65 -7.51 30.35
CA ASP A 236 -20.93 -7.62 31.04
C ASP A 236 -20.68 -7.56 32.54
N ASN A 237 -20.21 -6.39 33.00
CA ASN A 237 -20.18 -6.06 34.41
C ASN A 237 -21.44 -5.27 34.77
N GLY A 238 -22.61 -5.84 34.47
CA GLY A 238 -23.88 -5.62 35.16
C GLY A 238 -24.41 -4.19 35.27
N THR A 239 -23.90 -3.25 34.49
CA THR A 239 -24.34 -1.86 34.53
C THR A 239 -24.82 -1.48 33.13
N PRO A 240 -26.11 -1.19 32.92
CA PRO A 240 -26.60 -0.75 31.63
C PRO A 240 -26.12 0.69 31.40
N ASP A 241 -24.91 0.85 30.87
CA ASP A 241 -24.46 2.13 30.32
C ASP A 241 -24.86 2.17 28.84
N ASP A 242 -25.77 3.09 28.52
CA ASP A 242 -26.37 3.32 27.20
C ASP A 242 -25.45 4.21 26.36
N THR A 243 -24.17 3.82 26.27
CA THR A 243 -23.18 4.40 25.37
C THR A 243 -22.53 3.26 24.59
N SER A 244 -23.01 3.07 23.37
CA SER A 244 -22.65 1.96 22.47
C SER A 244 -21.23 2.02 21.89
N ASP A 245 -20.25 2.54 22.62
CA ASP A 245 -18.88 2.77 22.11
C ASP A 245 -17.80 1.82 22.68
N ASP A 246 -18.10 0.98 23.68
CA ASP A 246 -17.07 0.21 24.40
C ASP A 246 -16.98 -1.28 24.02
N ILE A 247 -17.33 -1.66 22.78
CA ILE A 247 -16.99 -3.00 22.28
C ILE A 247 -15.52 -2.99 21.81
N GLU A 248 -14.58 -3.11 22.76
CA GLU A 248 -13.19 -3.45 22.43
C GLU A 248 -13.14 -4.87 21.86
N THR A 249 -13.19 -4.96 20.54
CA THR A 249 -13.07 -6.22 19.82
C THR A 249 -11.58 -6.59 19.74
N SER A 250 -11.02 -7.08 20.84
CA SER A 250 -9.66 -7.65 20.87
C SER A 250 -9.61 -8.91 20.02
N ALA A 251 -9.22 -8.76 18.75
CA ALA A 251 -8.93 -9.89 17.89
C ALA A 251 -7.56 -10.44 18.30
N THR A 252 -7.56 -11.50 19.08
CA THR A 252 -6.36 -12.33 19.18
C THR A 252 -6.08 -12.90 17.79
N THR A 253 -4.88 -12.65 17.25
CA THR A 253 -4.41 -13.22 15.98
C THR A 253 -4.86 -14.68 15.89
N PRO A 254 -5.69 -15.08 14.92
CA PRO A 254 -6.23 -16.43 14.88
C PRO A 254 -5.07 -17.37 14.67
N SER A 255 -4.92 -18.33 15.59
CA SER A 255 -4.12 -19.55 15.48
C SER A 255 -3.16 -19.61 14.27
N GLY A 256 -2.12 -18.78 14.29
CA GLY A 256 -0.98 -18.86 13.37
C GLY A 256 -1.13 -18.33 11.94
N GLU A 257 -2.27 -17.75 11.54
CA GLU A 257 -2.41 -17.17 10.19
C GLU A 257 -1.98 -15.69 10.15
N ARG A 258 -1.23 -15.30 9.10
CA ARG A 258 -0.70 -13.93 8.95
C ARG A 258 -0.71 -13.52 7.48
N LEU A 259 -0.95 -12.25 7.20
CA LEU A 259 -0.83 -11.67 5.86
C LEU A 259 0.36 -10.71 5.80
N LEU A 260 1.46 -11.18 5.22
CA LEU A 260 2.67 -10.38 5.00
C LEU A 260 2.56 -9.60 3.69
N LEU A 261 3.08 -8.37 3.67
CA LEU A 261 2.97 -7.46 2.54
C LEU A 261 4.35 -7.13 1.98
N PHE A 262 4.50 -7.27 0.66
CA PHE A 262 5.76 -6.98 -0.04
C PHE A 262 5.51 -6.24 -1.34
N GLY A 263 6.37 -5.28 -1.69
CA GLY A 263 6.23 -4.52 -2.93
C GLY A 263 6.86 -5.22 -4.14
N LEU A 264 6.24 -5.06 -5.32
CA LEU A 264 6.80 -5.51 -6.61
C LEU A 264 7.78 -4.49 -7.18
N GLY A 265 8.89 -4.27 -6.48
CA GLY A 265 9.90 -3.31 -6.87
C GLY A 265 10.64 -3.63 -8.18
N ASN A 266 11.40 -2.64 -8.64
CA ASN A 266 12.29 -2.74 -9.80
C ASN A 266 13.32 -3.89 -9.69
N ASN A 267 13.69 -4.30 -8.47
CA ASN A 267 14.70 -5.33 -8.22
C ASN A 267 14.11 -6.72 -7.97
N CYS A 268 12.79 -6.86 -8.05
CA CYS A 268 12.15 -8.15 -7.84
C CYS A 268 12.59 -9.17 -8.88
N SER A 269 12.86 -10.40 -8.44
CA SER A 269 13.26 -11.53 -9.29
C SER A 269 12.32 -11.82 -10.47
N ILE A 270 11.02 -11.48 -10.36
CA ILE A 270 10.05 -11.64 -11.45
C ILE A 270 10.28 -10.60 -12.57
N VAL A 271 10.85 -9.44 -12.24
CA VAL A 271 11.11 -8.36 -13.19
C VAL A 271 12.35 -8.69 -13.99
N GLY A 272 12.24 -8.67 -15.32
CA GLY A 272 13.31 -9.05 -16.25
C GLY A 272 13.53 -10.56 -16.40
N ALA A 273 12.78 -11.41 -15.68
CA ALA A 273 12.90 -12.85 -15.83
C ALA A 273 12.33 -13.35 -17.17
N ARG A 274 13.13 -14.16 -17.88
CA ARG A 274 12.80 -14.63 -19.24
C ARG A 274 11.62 -15.61 -19.29
N LYS A 275 11.36 -16.35 -18.20
CA LYS A 275 10.31 -17.38 -18.14
C LYS A 275 9.26 -16.98 -17.11
N GLY A 276 8.07 -16.62 -17.58
CA GLY A 276 6.96 -16.24 -16.70
C GLY A 276 7.19 -14.93 -15.92
N GLY A 277 8.25 -14.18 -16.21
CA GLY A 277 8.52 -12.89 -15.60
C GLY A 277 7.77 -11.74 -16.26
N MET A 278 7.90 -10.56 -15.66
CA MET A 278 7.37 -9.30 -16.17
C MET A 278 8.51 -8.47 -16.76
N SER A 279 8.25 -7.69 -17.81
CA SER A 279 9.28 -6.81 -18.41
C SER A 279 9.63 -5.65 -17.50
N GLN A 280 8.66 -5.17 -16.72
CA GLN A 280 8.76 -4.05 -15.79
C GLN A 280 7.82 -4.29 -14.61
N PRO A 281 8.07 -3.71 -13.43
CA PRO A 281 7.12 -3.81 -12.34
C PRO A 281 5.80 -3.13 -12.71
N PRO A 282 4.65 -3.76 -12.41
CA PRO A 282 3.35 -3.17 -12.71
C PRO A 282 3.09 -1.98 -11.80
N GLN A 283 2.57 -0.89 -12.36
CA GLN A 283 2.35 0.38 -11.68
C GLN A 283 0.86 0.72 -11.65
N ASP A 284 0.42 1.36 -10.57
CA ASP A 284 -0.92 1.92 -10.43
C ASP A 284 -0.89 3.45 -10.62
N ASP A 285 -1.35 3.91 -11.79
CA ASP A 285 -1.40 5.33 -12.13
C ASP A 285 -2.49 6.10 -11.35
N ALA A 286 -3.36 5.41 -10.60
CA ALA A 286 -4.32 6.08 -9.73
C ALA A 286 -3.64 6.78 -8.54
N VAL A 287 -2.38 6.44 -8.27
CA VAL A 287 -1.57 6.91 -7.16
C VAL A 287 -0.68 8.06 -7.64
N GLY A 288 -0.59 9.14 -6.86
CA GLY A 288 0.18 10.32 -7.26
C GLY A 288 1.70 10.09 -7.22
N LYS A 289 2.46 10.80 -8.06
CA LYS A 289 3.91 10.64 -8.30
C LYS A 289 4.85 10.52 -7.07
N ASN A 290 4.37 10.92 -5.89
CA ASN A 290 5.14 10.94 -4.65
C ASN A 290 4.82 9.78 -3.70
N TYR A 291 4.01 8.83 -4.17
CA TYR A 291 3.69 7.61 -3.46
C TYR A 291 4.35 6.43 -4.19
N TYR A 292 4.41 5.29 -3.53
CA TYR A 292 4.84 4.02 -4.07
C TYR A 292 3.77 3.54 -5.06
N HIS A 293 4.12 3.42 -6.33
CA HIS A 293 3.16 3.06 -7.38
C HIS A 293 3.08 1.57 -7.66
N HIS A 294 4.05 0.77 -7.22
CA HIS A 294 4.09 -0.64 -7.60
C HIS A 294 3.08 -1.44 -6.78
N TYR A 295 2.50 -2.46 -7.39
CA TYR A 295 1.54 -3.31 -6.70
C TYR A 295 2.20 -4.07 -5.54
N ILE A 296 1.41 -4.34 -4.50
CA ILE A 296 1.84 -5.00 -3.27
C ILE A 296 1.35 -6.45 -3.31
N VAL A 297 2.24 -7.41 -3.12
CA VAL A 297 1.92 -8.83 -2.97
C VAL A 297 1.54 -9.11 -1.52
N ALA A 298 0.38 -9.70 -1.31
CA ALA A 298 -0.01 -10.27 -0.03
C ALA A 298 0.37 -11.75 0.00
N VAL A 299 1.21 -12.12 0.97
CA VAL A 299 1.63 -13.50 1.23
C VAL A 299 0.91 -14.00 2.48
N ARG A 300 0.10 -15.04 2.33
CA ARG A 300 -0.57 -15.72 3.45
C ARG A 300 0.37 -16.75 4.04
N MET A 301 0.63 -16.60 5.33
CA MET A 301 1.22 -17.61 6.20
C MET A 301 0.06 -18.40 6.80
N HIS A 302 0.02 -19.70 6.59
CA HIS A 302 -1.01 -20.56 7.18
C HIS A 302 -0.41 -21.88 7.67
N SER A 303 -0.97 -22.43 8.73
CA SER A 303 -0.53 -23.71 9.29
C SER A 303 -1.49 -24.82 8.87
N SER A 304 -0.96 -25.86 8.24
CA SER A 304 -1.71 -27.09 7.94
C SER A 304 -0.94 -28.27 8.52
N THR A 305 -1.61 -29.08 9.35
CA THR A 305 -1.00 -30.25 10.03
C THR A 305 0.25 -29.93 10.87
N GLY A 306 0.35 -28.71 11.40
CA GLY A 306 1.49 -28.27 12.23
C GLY A 306 2.72 -27.80 11.44
N ILE A 307 2.65 -27.82 10.10
CA ILE A 307 3.65 -27.24 9.21
C ILE A 307 3.12 -25.89 8.73
N LEU A 308 3.98 -24.87 8.80
CA LEU A 308 3.68 -23.53 8.31
C LEU A 308 4.04 -23.44 6.83
N TYR A 309 3.13 -22.92 6.02
CA TYR A 309 3.31 -22.69 4.60
C TYR A 309 3.15 -21.21 4.26
N ALA A 310 3.88 -20.74 3.25
CA ALA A 310 3.72 -19.42 2.68
C ALA A 310 3.18 -19.53 1.26
N GLU A 311 2.11 -18.79 0.95
CA GLU A 311 1.53 -18.76 -0.39
C GLU A 311 1.11 -17.34 -0.78
N ILE A 312 1.01 -17.10 -2.09
CA ILE A 312 0.53 -15.80 -2.59
C ILE A 312 -0.99 -15.76 -2.43
N ALA A 313 -1.48 -14.91 -1.53
CA ALA A 313 -2.89 -14.70 -1.28
C ALA A 313 -3.54 -13.78 -2.32
N GLY A 314 -2.79 -12.77 -2.78
CA GLY A 314 -3.23 -11.88 -3.83
C GLY A 314 -2.33 -10.67 -4.03
N VAL A 315 -2.84 -9.71 -4.79
CA VAL A 315 -2.14 -8.48 -5.16
C VAL A 315 -3.04 -7.29 -4.82
N LEU A 316 -2.47 -6.29 -4.19
CA LEU A 316 -3.12 -5.06 -3.74
C LEU A 316 -2.60 -3.87 -4.53
N SER A 317 -3.49 -2.97 -4.93
CA SER A 317 -3.09 -1.60 -5.28
C SER A 317 -2.38 -0.93 -4.11
N PRO A 318 -1.48 0.05 -4.34
CA PRO A 318 -0.90 0.83 -3.24
C PRO A 318 -1.95 1.58 -2.38
N LYS A 319 -3.15 1.83 -2.93
CA LYS A 319 -4.29 2.38 -2.18
C LYS A 319 -5.07 1.36 -1.36
N MET A 320 -4.83 0.06 -1.54
CA MET A 320 -5.56 -1.09 -0.95
C MET A 320 -7.12 -1.07 -1.05
N GLU A 321 -7.74 -0.04 -1.64
CA GLU A 321 -9.19 0.14 -1.78
C GLU A 321 -9.90 -0.96 -2.60
N THR A 322 -9.14 -1.69 -3.42
CA THR A 322 -9.67 -2.65 -4.41
C THR A 322 -9.49 -4.12 -4.00
N ALA A 323 -9.02 -4.37 -2.79
CA ALA A 323 -8.73 -5.73 -2.26
C ALA A 323 -9.92 -6.70 -2.41
N ARG A 324 -11.14 -6.26 -2.10
CA ARG A 324 -12.37 -7.07 -2.26
C ARG A 324 -12.62 -7.49 -3.71
N GLN A 325 -12.38 -6.58 -4.65
CA GLN A 325 -12.65 -6.79 -6.07
C GLN A 325 -11.56 -7.66 -6.70
N ALA A 326 -10.33 -7.59 -6.19
CA ALA A 326 -9.23 -8.47 -6.59
C ALA A 326 -9.52 -9.95 -6.25
N ARG A 327 -10.09 -10.23 -5.06
CA ARG A 327 -10.47 -11.59 -4.63
C ARG A 327 -11.56 -12.22 -5.49
N HIS A 328 -12.58 -11.46 -5.88
CA HIS A 328 -13.65 -12.01 -6.75
C HIS A 328 -13.10 -12.55 -8.09
N GLN A 329 -11.91 -12.12 -8.51
CA GLN A 329 -11.22 -12.64 -9.70
C GLN A 329 -10.19 -13.76 -9.41
N SER A 330 -9.95 -14.16 -8.16
CA SER A 330 -9.18 -15.37 -7.84
C SER A 330 -10.08 -16.59 -7.62
N ASP A 331 -11.29 -16.38 -7.11
CA ASP A 331 -12.19 -17.45 -6.66
C ASP A 331 -12.88 -18.24 -7.80
N TRP A 332 -12.78 -17.82 -9.07
CA TRP A 332 -13.32 -18.58 -10.21
C TRP A 332 -12.47 -19.82 -10.60
N ARG A 333 -11.39 -20.09 -9.85
CA ARG A 333 -10.43 -21.18 -10.15
C ARG A 333 -10.34 -22.28 -9.09
N SER A 334 -11.12 -22.20 -8.00
CA SER A 334 -11.30 -23.32 -7.06
C SER A 334 -12.40 -24.26 -7.53
#